data_AF-A0A1I4C9P3-F1
#
_entry.id   AF-A0A1I4C9P3-F1
#
_cell.length_a   1.000
_cell.length_b   1.000
_cell.length_c   1.000
_cell.angle_alpha   90.00
_cell.angle_beta   90.00
_cell.angle_gamma   90.00
#
_symmetry.space_group_name_H-M   'P 1'
#
loop_
_entity.id
_entity.type
_entity.pdbx_description
1 polymer ?
#
loop_
_entity_poly.entity_id
_entity_poly.type
_entity_poly.pdbx_seq_one_letter_code
_entity_poly.pdbx_strand_id
1 'polypeptide(L)'
;MGHMRLNDVVGEIVGEVIAGRAINKRQAAVNRWDDIDADGQYLAGIDGVVTRIDQRARSLKLKAEKSAAPKQAALPFQLPVAVAMDIEGTHLVATRQLSRAGFERAIEIRRLQIANDQRALREWRNALRQADQFWTANPDWNFGECLDAILAKGGKVLGGEAVQ
;
A
#
# COMPACT_ATOMS: atom_id res chain seq x y z
N MET A 1 23.41 -17.21 16.02
CA MET A 1 23.29 -15.83 15.48
C MET A 1 22.25 -15.12 16.34
N GLY A 2 22.49 -13.88 16.74
CA GLY A 2 21.58 -13.16 17.64
C GLY A 2 20.26 -12.85 16.96
N HIS A 3 19.17 -12.87 17.71
CA HIS A 3 17.86 -12.42 17.22
C HIS A 3 17.92 -10.94 16.82
N MET A 4 17.31 -10.60 15.69
CA MET A 4 17.27 -9.28 15.10
C MET A 4 15.92 -8.61 15.34
N ARG A 5 15.87 -7.28 15.37
CA ARG A 5 14.59 -6.58 15.45
C ARG A 5 13.82 -6.77 14.14
N LEU A 6 12.49 -6.78 14.23
CA LEU A 6 11.60 -6.88 13.06
C LEU A 6 11.98 -5.91 11.93
N ASN A 7 12.25 -4.65 12.28
CA ASN A 7 12.60 -3.63 11.28
C ASN A 7 13.93 -3.91 10.57
N ASP A 8 14.90 -4.52 11.25
CA ASP A 8 16.19 -4.85 10.65
C ASP A 8 16.02 -5.98 9.63
N VAL A 9 15.25 -7.02 9.99
CA VAL A 9 14.92 -8.13 9.08
C VAL A 9 14.13 -7.64 7.86
N VAL A 10 13.14 -6.77 8.07
CA VAL A 10 12.37 -6.15 6.96
C VAL A 10 13.29 -5.30 6.08
N GLY A 11 14.18 -4.52 6.69
CA GLY A 11 15.16 -3.69 5.99
C GLY A 11 16.07 -4.50 5.08
N GLU A 12 16.55 -5.66 5.53
CA GLU A 12 17.36 -6.56 4.71
C GLU A 12 16.56 -7.16 3.54
N ILE A 13 15.34 -7.65 3.78
CA ILE A 13 14.47 -8.19 2.72
C ILE A 13 14.17 -7.12 1.67
N VAL A 14 13.89 -5.89 2.09
CA VAL A 14 13.68 -4.76 1.17
C VAL A 14 14.97 -4.38 0.45
N GLY A 15 16.11 -4.44 1.14
CA GLY A 15 17.43 -4.21 0.55
C GLY A 15 17.72 -5.15 -0.62
N GLU A 16 17.30 -6.41 -0.54
CA GLU A 16 17.39 -7.35 -1.66
C GLU A 16 16.53 -6.95 -2.87
N VAL A 17 15.33 -6.39 -2.64
CA VAL A 17 14.47 -5.85 -3.72
C VAL A 17 15.12 -4.63 -4.35
N ILE A 18 15.68 -3.73 -3.54
CA ILE A 18 16.40 -2.54 -4.01
C ILE A 18 17.64 -2.95 -4.84
N ALA A 19 18.30 -4.05 -4.47
CA ALA A 19 19.41 -4.63 -5.23
C ALA A 19 18.97 -5.35 -6.53
N GLY A 20 17.69 -5.28 -6.90
CA GLY A 20 17.15 -5.81 -8.15
C GLY A 20 16.68 -7.26 -8.09
N ARG A 21 16.63 -7.89 -6.90
CA ARG A 21 16.11 -9.27 -6.77
C ARG A 21 14.58 -9.26 -6.71
N ALA A 22 13.96 -10.16 -7.48
CA ALA A 22 12.54 -10.44 -7.33
C ALA A 22 12.31 -11.35 -6.12
N ILE A 23 11.50 -10.89 -5.16
CA ILE A 23 11.25 -11.63 -3.91
C ILE A 23 9.78 -11.96 -3.77
N ASN A 24 9.50 -13.21 -3.38
CA ASN A 24 8.20 -13.58 -2.86
C ASN A 24 8.12 -13.18 -1.37
N LYS A 25 7.36 -12.12 -1.08
CA LYS A 25 7.20 -11.59 0.29
C LYS A 25 6.82 -12.64 1.33
N ARG A 26 5.98 -13.62 0.98
CA ARG A 26 5.54 -14.67 1.92
C ARG A 26 6.70 -15.61 2.21
N GLN A 27 7.42 -16.04 1.17
CA GLN A 27 8.55 -16.93 1.35
C GLN A 27 9.69 -16.26 2.12
N ALA A 28 9.99 -14.98 1.84
CA ALA A 28 11.00 -14.22 2.57
C ALA A 28 10.64 -14.08 4.06
N ALA A 29 9.39 -13.78 4.38
CA ALA A 29 8.91 -13.71 5.76
C ALA A 29 9.01 -15.07 6.47
N VAL A 30 8.69 -16.18 5.80
CA VAL A 30 8.82 -17.54 6.36
C VAL A 30 10.29 -17.88 6.63
N ASN A 31 11.16 -17.63 5.66
CA ASN A 31 12.58 -17.98 5.76
C ASN A 31 13.32 -17.21 6.87
N ARG A 32 12.86 -15.99 7.18
CA ARG A 32 13.49 -15.09 8.16
C ARG A 32 12.73 -15.01 9.48
N TRP A 33 11.68 -15.81 9.66
CA TRP A 33 10.80 -15.71 10.84
C TRP A 33 11.54 -15.98 12.15
N ASP A 34 12.36 -17.03 12.17
CA ASP A 34 13.11 -17.45 13.36
C ASP A 34 14.29 -16.52 13.68
N ASP A 35 14.67 -15.64 12.75
CA ASP A 35 15.70 -14.62 12.96
C ASP A 35 15.18 -13.40 13.73
N ILE A 36 13.86 -13.21 13.79
CA ILE A 36 13.22 -12.08 14.47
C ILE A 36 13.19 -12.33 15.99
N ASP A 37 13.46 -11.29 16.78
CA ASP A 37 13.30 -11.30 18.23
C ASP A 37 11.84 -11.49 18.68
N ALA A 38 11.65 -11.93 19.93
CA ALA A 38 10.33 -12.26 20.45
C ALA A 38 9.36 -11.04 20.42
N ASP A 39 9.89 -9.84 20.70
CA ASP A 39 9.12 -8.59 20.63
C ASP A 39 8.68 -8.28 19.20
N GLY A 40 9.58 -8.45 18.21
CA GLY A 40 9.28 -8.29 16.81
C GLY A 40 8.26 -9.30 16.28
N GLN A 41 8.36 -10.57 16.70
CA GLN A 41 7.37 -11.60 16.36
C GLN A 41 5.99 -11.27 16.96
N TYR A 42 5.96 -10.76 18.20
CA TYR A 42 4.72 -10.32 18.85
C TYR A 42 4.06 -9.17 18.08
N LEU A 43 4.82 -8.12 17.74
CA LEU A 43 4.31 -6.98 16.97
C LEU A 43 3.80 -7.41 15.58
N ALA A 44 4.55 -8.24 14.86
CA ALA A 44 4.11 -8.79 13.58
C ALA A 44 2.82 -9.62 13.69
N GLY A 45 2.65 -10.34 14.80
CA GLY A 45 1.41 -11.05 15.14
C GLY A 45 0.22 -10.10 15.30
N ILE A 46 0.39 -9.01 16.05
CA ILE A 46 -0.64 -7.98 16.25
C ILE A 46 -1.02 -7.33 14.91
N ASP A 47 -0.05 -6.91 14.11
CA ASP A 47 -0.30 -6.31 12.80
C ASP A 47 -1.02 -7.27 11.85
N GLY A 48 -0.67 -8.55 11.92
CA GLY A 48 -1.35 -9.63 11.20
C GLY A 48 -2.83 -9.79 11.61
N VAL A 49 -3.13 -9.66 12.91
CA VAL A 49 -4.50 -9.70 13.44
C VAL A 49 -5.27 -8.46 13.00
N VAL A 50 -4.69 -7.26 13.14
CA VAL A 50 -5.31 -5.98 12.70
C VAL A 50 -5.67 -6.05 11.22
N THR A 51 -4.74 -6.49 10.36
CA THR A 51 -4.97 -6.66 8.93
C THR A 51 -6.14 -7.61 8.64
N ARG A 52 -6.27 -8.70 9.41
CA ARG A 52 -7.39 -9.66 9.26
C ARG A 52 -8.72 -9.07 9.72
N ILE A 53 -8.74 -8.26 10.79
CA ILE A 53 -9.93 -7.52 11.24
C ILE A 53 -10.41 -6.60 10.13
N ASP A 54 -9.52 -5.81 9.53
CA ASP A 54 -9.84 -4.90 8.42
C ASP A 54 -10.37 -5.64 7.20
N GLN A 55 -9.68 -6.71 6.79
CA GLN A 55 -10.13 -7.55 5.67
C GLN A 55 -11.50 -8.14 5.96
N ARG A 56 -11.77 -8.56 7.20
CA ARG A 56 -13.07 -9.13 7.58
C ARG A 56 -14.17 -8.08 7.60
N ALA A 57 -13.91 -6.89 8.16
CA ALA A 57 -14.82 -5.76 8.18
C ALA A 57 -15.22 -5.32 6.75
N ARG A 58 -14.26 -5.32 5.82
CA ARG A 58 -14.47 -4.99 4.40
C ARG A 58 -15.16 -6.12 3.62
N SER A 59 -14.77 -7.37 3.85
CA SER A 59 -15.30 -8.56 3.14
C SER A 59 -16.64 -9.06 3.66
N LEU A 60 -17.08 -8.63 4.85
CA LEU A 60 -18.43 -8.87 5.34
C LEU A 60 -19.52 -8.13 4.54
N LYS A 61 -19.15 -7.41 3.47
CA LYS A 61 -20.08 -7.14 2.36
C LYS A 61 -20.72 -8.46 1.92
N LEU A 62 -21.99 -8.67 2.28
CA LEU A 62 -22.87 -9.73 1.76
C LEU A 62 -22.61 -11.18 2.24
N LYS A 63 -22.23 -11.42 3.50
CA LYS A 63 -22.62 -12.69 4.18
C LYS A 63 -23.84 -12.54 5.09
N ALA A 64 -24.51 -11.39 5.05
CA ALA A 64 -25.85 -11.22 5.60
C ALA A 64 -26.94 -11.97 4.81
N GLU A 65 -26.62 -12.56 3.65
CA GLU A 65 -27.57 -13.41 2.90
C GLU A 65 -27.62 -14.87 3.40
N LYS A 66 -26.72 -15.31 4.30
CA LYS A 66 -26.69 -16.73 4.74
C LYS A 66 -26.76 -16.99 6.24
N SER A 67 -26.71 -15.98 7.09
CA SER A 67 -26.99 -16.16 8.53
C SER A 67 -28.22 -15.39 8.93
N ALA A 68 -29.31 -16.14 9.08
CA ALA A 68 -30.52 -15.72 9.76
C ALA A 68 -30.19 -15.24 11.18
N ALA A 69 -29.99 -13.93 11.33
CA ALA A 69 -30.11 -13.22 12.60
C ALA A 69 -31.10 -12.06 12.36
N PRO A 70 -32.23 -11.98 13.08
CA PRO A 70 -33.36 -11.09 12.72
C PRO A 70 -33.09 -9.57 12.84
N LYS A 71 -31.86 -9.13 13.08
CA LYS A 71 -31.53 -7.70 13.29
C LYS A 71 -30.87 -7.03 12.08
N GLN A 72 -30.64 -7.73 10.98
CA GLN A 72 -30.01 -7.17 9.78
C GLN A 72 -30.93 -7.17 8.55
N ALA A 73 -31.86 -6.22 8.48
CA ALA A 73 -32.53 -5.90 7.21
C ALA A 73 -31.45 -5.54 6.16
N ALA A 74 -31.49 -6.21 5.00
CA ALA A 74 -30.59 -5.92 3.90
C ALA A 74 -30.81 -4.47 3.46
N LEU A 75 -29.73 -3.68 3.45
CA LEU A 75 -29.80 -2.30 2.97
C LEU A 75 -29.89 -2.35 1.43
N PRO A 76 -30.70 -1.50 0.77
CA PRO A 76 -30.79 -1.44 -0.70
C PRO A 76 -29.51 -0.89 -1.36
N PHE A 77 -28.42 -0.74 -0.59
CA PHE A 77 -27.13 -0.19 -0.98
C PHE A 77 -25.99 -1.07 -0.46
N GLN A 78 -24.96 -1.25 -1.28
CA GLN A 78 -23.81 -2.11 -1.00
C GLN A 78 -22.73 -1.38 -0.18
N LEU A 79 -23.00 -1.16 1.10
CA LEU A 79 -22.02 -0.59 2.03
C LEU A 79 -21.23 -1.68 2.79
N PRO A 80 -19.98 -1.40 3.20
CA PRO A 80 -19.28 -2.19 4.20
C PRO A 80 -20.08 -2.30 5.51
N VAL A 81 -19.77 -3.31 6.33
CA VAL A 81 -20.41 -3.48 7.67
C VAL A 81 -19.80 -2.52 8.69
N ALA A 82 -18.51 -2.20 8.52
CA ALA A 82 -17.82 -1.17 9.27
C ALA A 82 -16.97 -0.32 8.31
N VAL A 83 -16.80 0.96 8.66
CA VAL A 83 -16.00 1.92 7.91
C VAL A 83 -14.89 2.48 8.80
N ALA A 84 -13.77 2.80 8.17
CA ALA A 84 -12.68 3.52 8.81
C ALA A 84 -13.07 4.99 9.03
N MET A 85 -12.74 5.51 10.21
CA MET A 85 -13.00 6.89 10.64
C MET A 85 -11.73 7.75 10.68
N ASP A 86 -10.65 7.21 10.15
CA ASP A 86 -9.34 7.81 9.94
C ASP A 86 -8.76 7.31 8.60
N ILE A 87 -7.71 7.97 8.11
CA ILE A 87 -7.12 7.64 6.81
C ILE A 87 -6.38 6.30 6.88
N GLU A 88 -5.74 6.05 8.03
CA GLU A 88 -4.91 4.90 8.34
C GLU A 88 -5.73 3.61 8.52
N GLY A 89 -7.03 3.73 8.80
CA GLY A 89 -7.95 2.59 8.96
C GLY A 89 -8.00 2.00 10.36
N THR A 90 -7.40 2.66 11.34
CA THR A 90 -7.21 2.17 12.72
C THR A 90 -8.50 2.18 13.54
N HIS A 91 -9.41 3.12 13.28
CA HIS A 91 -10.66 3.28 13.98
C HIS A 91 -11.83 2.84 13.11
N LEU A 92 -12.32 1.63 13.37
CA LEU A 92 -13.50 1.08 12.69
C LEU A 92 -14.78 1.37 13.47
N VAL A 93 -15.77 1.91 12.79
CA VAL A 93 -17.12 2.10 13.33
C VAL A 93 -18.12 1.33 12.47
N ALA A 94 -19.04 0.62 13.13
CA ALA A 94 -20.11 -0.09 12.43
C ALA A 94 -20.96 0.91 11.64
N THR A 95 -21.18 0.66 10.34
CA THR A 95 -21.87 1.59 9.44
C THR A 95 -23.28 1.95 9.94
N ARG A 96 -23.92 1.03 10.65
CA ARG A 96 -25.25 1.22 11.25
C ARG A 96 -25.28 2.10 12.50
N GLN A 97 -24.14 2.32 13.13
CA GLN A 97 -24.01 3.14 14.34
C GLN A 97 -23.55 4.58 14.01
N LEU A 98 -23.29 4.88 12.74
CA LEU A 98 -22.89 6.21 12.32
C LEU A 98 -24.04 7.20 12.50
N SER A 99 -23.76 8.31 13.18
CA SER A 99 -24.57 9.52 13.07
C SER A 99 -24.46 10.10 11.66
N ARG A 100 -25.32 11.08 11.33
CA ARG A 100 -25.19 11.82 10.05
C ARG A 100 -23.79 12.40 9.87
N ALA A 101 -23.27 13.09 10.89
CA ALA A 101 -21.93 13.65 10.86
C ALA A 101 -20.85 12.56 10.69
N GLY A 102 -21.02 11.41 11.34
CA GLY A 102 -20.13 10.26 11.17
C GLY A 102 -20.16 9.69 9.75
N PHE A 103 -21.33 9.63 9.13
CA PHE A 103 -21.49 9.15 7.76
C PHE A 103 -20.88 10.14 6.73
N GLU A 104 -21.11 11.44 6.90
CA GLU A 104 -20.49 12.50 6.11
C GLU A 104 -18.96 12.46 6.24
N ARG A 105 -18.44 12.26 7.46
CA ARG A 105 -17.00 12.10 7.70
C ARG A 105 -16.42 10.86 7.01
N ALA A 106 -17.11 9.73 7.05
CA ALA A 106 -16.68 8.53 6.33
C ALA A 106 -16.59 8.75 4.81
N ILE A 107 -17.50 9.56 4.24
CA ILE A 107 -17.44 9.98 2.83
C ILE A 107 -16.20 10.86 2.57
N GLU A 108 -15.91 11.83 3.44
CA GLU A 108 -14.72 12.68 3.31
C GLU A 108 -13.42 11.87 3.32
N ILE A 109 -13.28 10.95 4.26
CA ILE A 109 -12.11 10.07 4.35
C ILE A 109 -11.97 9.26 3.07
N ARG A 110 -13.06 8.71 2.55
CA ARG A 110 -13.04 7.96 1.30
C ARG A 110 -12.64 8.82 0.10
N ARG A 111 -13.08 10.09 0.06
CA ARG A 111 -12.66 11.05 -0.98
C ARG A 111 -11.16 11.32 -0.91
N LEU A 112 -10.61 11.51 0.29
CA LEU A 112 -9.17 11.72 0.50
C LEU A 112 -8.35 10.51 0.03
N GLN A 113 -8.77 9.30 0.41
CA GLN A 113 -8.14 8.06 -0.06
C GLN A 113 -8.12 7.97 -1.59
N ILE A 114 -9.27 8.21 -2.24
CA ILE A 114 -9.36 8.20 -3.72
C ILE A 114 -8.46 9.28 -4.33
N ALA A 115 -8.41 10.48 -3.76
CA ALA A 115 -7.55 11.55 -4.27
C ALA A 115 -6.06 11.20 -4.18
N ASN A 116 -5.65 10.54 -3.10
CA ASN A 116 -4.28 10.04 -2.91
C ASN A 116 -3.94 8.94 -3.92
N ASP A 117 -4.83 7.96 -4.08
CA ASP A 117 -4.66 6.87 -5.06
C ASP A 117 -4.57 7.43 -6.50
N GLN A 118 -5.41 8.40 -6.83
CA GLN A 118 -5.38 9.06 -8.14
C GLN A 118 -4.10 9.87 -8.35
N ARG A 119 -3.59 10.55 -7.31
CA ARG A 119 -2.31 11.28 -7.38
C ARG A 119 -1.17 10.31 -7.64
N ALA A 120 -1.08 9.22 -6.88
CA ALA A 120 -0.08 8.19 -7.10
C ALA A 120 -0.16 7.65 -8.54
N LEU A 121 -1.36 7.30 -9.02
CA LEU A 121 -1.53 6.82 -10.41
C LEU A 121 -1.06 7.83 -11.46
N ARG A 122 -1.27 9.14 -11.25
CA ARG A 122 -0.76 10.17 -12.16
C ARG A 122 0.78 10.19 -12.20
N GLU A 123 1.44 10.03 -11.05
CA GLU A 123 2.91 9.93 -11.00
C GLU A 123 3.42 8.71 -11.77
N TRP A 124 2.81 7.54 -11.57
CA TRP A 124 3.16 6.33 -12.32
C TRP A 124 2.99 6.51 -13.84
N ARG A 125 1.91 7.14 -14.29
CA ARG A 125 1.68 7.44 -15.71
C ARG A 125 2.68 8.45 -16.26
N ASN A 126 3.10 9.42 -15.44
CA ASN A 126 4.12 10.39 -15.81
C ASN A 126 5.49 9.73 -15.95
N ALA A 127 5.86 8.86 -15.01
CA ALA A 127 7.07 8.06 -15.07
C ALA A 127 7.11 7.18 -16.33
N LEU A 128 6.01 6.47 -16.64
CA LEU A 128 5.88 5.68 -17.85
C LEU A 128 6.12 6.54 -19.11
N ARG A 129 5.43 7.69 -19.22
CA ARG A 129 5.58 8.59 -20.38
C ARG A 129 7.03 9.03 -20.59
N GLN A 130 7.75 9.32 -19.51
CA GLN A 130 9.15 9.73 -19.60
C GLN A 130 10.08 8.58 -19.99
N ALA A 131 9.81 7.37 -19.52
CA ALA A 131 10.59 6.18 -19.84
C ALA A 131 10.31 5.63 -21.25
N ASP A 132 9.08 5.80 -21.76
CA ASP A 132 8.63 5.28 -23.07
C ASP A 132 9.52 5.73 -24.24
N GLN A 133 10.02 6.97 -24.20
CA GLN A 133 10.95 7.49 -25.22
C GLN A 133 12.29 6.73 -25.24
N PHE A 134 12.74 6.22 -24.08
CA PHE A 134 13.98 5.47 -23.95
C PHE A 134 13.77 3.99 -24.24
N TRP A 135 12.64 3.42 -23.80
CA TRP A 135 12.24 2.06 -24.15
C TRP A 135 11.99 1.87 -25.65
N THR A 136 11.41 2.85 -26.33
CA THR A 136 11.23 2.78 -27.79
C THR A 136 12.57 2.63 -28.52
N ALA A 137 13.61 3.29 -28.01
CA ALA A 137 14.97 3.19 -28.56
C ALA A 137 15.73 1.95 -28.05
N ASN A 138 15.39 1.44 -26.87
CA ASN A 138 16.05 0.32 -26.21
C ASN A 138 15.01 -0.62 -25.56
N PRO A 139 14.39 -1.52 -26.33
CA PRO A 139 13.26 -2.33 -25.84
C PRO A 139 13.61 -3.29 -24.70
N ASP A 140 14.88 -3.70 -24.61
CA ASP A 140 15.37 -4.65 -23.59
C ASP A 140 15.71 -3.97 -22.26
N TRP A 141 15.68 -2.64 -22.19
CA TRP A 141 15.98 -1.93 -20.96
C TRP A 141 14.93 -2.19 -19.88
N ASN A 142 15.34 -2.20 -18.63
CA ASN A 142 14.46 -2.11 -17.49
C ASN A 142 14.17 -0.63 -17.13
N PHE A 143 13.19 -0.40 -16.26
CA PHE A 143 12.81 0.97 -15.89
C PHE A 143 13.96 1.76 -15.23
N GLY A 144 14.85 1.09 -14.48
CA GLY A 144 16.02 1.71 -13.87
C GLY A 144 16.99 2.26 -14.92
N GLU A 145 17.27 1.49 -15.97
CA GLU A 145 18.11 1.94 -17.09
C GLU A 145 17.48 3.13 -17.83
N CYS A 146 16.15 3.12 -18.03
CA CYS A 146 15.45 4.29 -18.55
C CYS A 146 15.54 5.51 -17.62
N LEU A 147 15.44 5.30 -16.31
CA LEU A 147 15.54 6.36 -15.31
C LEU A 147 16.93 7.00 -15.30
N ASP A 148 17.99 6.19 -15.32
CA ASP A 148 19.37 6.67 -15.41
C ASP A 148 19.58 7.51 -16.67
N ALA A 149 19.01 7.09 -17.80
CA ALA A 149 19.06 7.84 -19.05
C ALA A 149 18.25 9.16 -19.01
N ILE A 150 17.09 9.18 -18.35
CA ILE A 150 16.31 10.40 -18.08
C ILE A 150 17.14 11.39 -17.26
N LEU A 151 17.74 10.92 -16.17
CA LEU A 151 18.54 11.74 -15.25
C LEU A 151 19.80 12.28 -15.95
N ALA A 152 20.50 11.46 -16.74
CA ALA A 152 21.65 11.88 -17.52
C ALA A 152 21.30 12.94 -18.58
N LYS A 153 20.11 12.85 -19.19
CA LYS A 153 19.60 13.86 -20.15
C LYS A 153 19.22 15.17 -19.45
N GLY A 154 18.59 15.11 -18.27
CA GLY A 154 18.22 16.27 -17.46
C GLY A 154 19.41 17.00 -16.83
N GLY A 155 20.43 16.27 -16.38
CA GLY A 155 21.67 16.84 -15.81
C GLY A 155 22.53 17.60 -16.82
N LYS A 156 22.37 17.35 -18.13
CA LYS A 156 23.08 18.08 -19.19
C LYS A 156 22.62 19.52 -19.40
N VAL A 157 21.48 19.93 -18.82
CA VAL A 157 20.89 21.28 -19.04
C VAL A 157 21.48 22.35 -18.10
N LEU A 158 22.24 21.99 -17.05
CA LEU A 158 22.81 22.95 -16.07
C LEU A 158 24.32 23.22 -16.22
N GLY A 159 24.92 22.86 -17.36
CA GLY A 159 26.38 22.87 -17.55
C GLY A 159 26.90 23.78 -18.66
N GLY A 160 26.30 24.94 -18.92
CA GLY A 160 26.78 25.82 -19.99
C GLY A 160 26.21 27.22 -19.99
N GLU A 161 26.81 28.10 -19.19
CA GLU A 161 27.16 29.48 -19.58
C GLU A 161 28.01 30.09 -18.45
N ALA A 162 29.32 29.78 -18.47
CA ALA A 162 30.30 30.65 -17.86
C ALA A 162 30.58 31.78 -18.86
N VAL A 163 29.95 32.92 -18.61
CA VAL A 163 30.20 34.19 -19.32
C VAL A 163 31.66 34.58 -19.05
N GLN A 164 32.43 34.70 -20.13
CA GLN A 164 33.69 35.46 -20.15
C GLN A 164 33.39 36.95 -20.20
#